data_AF-V4L1C6-F1
#
_entry.id   AF-V4L1C6-F1
#
_cell.length_a   1.000
_cell.length_b   1.000
_cell.length_c   1.000
_cell.angle_alpha   90.00
_cell.angle_beta   90.00
_cell.angle_gamma   90.00
#
_symmetry.space_group_name_H-M   'P 1'
#
loop_
_entity.id
_entity.type
_entity.pdbx_description
1 polymer ?
#
loop_
_entity_poly.entity_id
_entity_poly.type
_entity_poly.pdbx_seq_one_letter_code
_entity_poly.pdbx_strand_id
1 'polypeptide(L)' 'LSIFQTVRPIPELLIIGCGRCNQPLNPQVRQFVKSIGMKLETVDSRNAASTYNILNEEGRIVAAALLPYGITS' A
#
# COMPACT_ATOMS: atom_id res chain seq x y z
N LEU A 1 -10.72 -2.81 -2.08
CA LEU A 1 -9.67 -3.84 -2.22
C LEU A 1 -9.86 -4.73 -3.45
N SER A 2 -11.07 -4.87 -4.00
CA SER A 2 -11.34 -5.66 -5.23
C SER A 2 -10.66 -5.13 -6.50
N ILE A 3 -10.27 -3.85 -6.53
CA ILE A 3 -9.62 -3.24 -7.70
C ILE A 3 -8.24 -3.85 -7.99
N PHE A 4 -7.50 -4.30 -6.95
CA PHE A 4 -6.19 -4.93 -7.12
C PHE A 4 -6.25 -6.31 -7.78
N GLN A 5 -7.44 -6.93 -7.85
CA GLN A 5 -7.64 -8.18 -8.60
C GLN A 5 -7.84 -7.94 -10.11
N THR A 6 -8.11 -6.69 -10.51
CA THR A 6 -8.33 -6.30 -11.91
C THR A 6 -7.05 -5.79 -12.56
N VAL A 7 -6.09 -5.29 -11.77
CA VAL A 7 -4.82 -4.75 -12.27
C VAL A 7 -3.88 -5.90 -12.64
N ARG A 8 -3.43 -5.91 -13.89
CA ARG A 8 -2.39 -6.81 -14.40
C ARG A 8 -1.18 -5.98 -14.86
N PRO A 9 0.05 -6.40 -14.53
CA PRO A 9 0.43 -7.52 -13.67
C PRO A 9 0.05 -7.29 -12.18
N ILE A 10 -0.14 -8.37 -11.42
CA ILE A 10 -0.47 -8.28 -9.98
C ILE A 10 0.76 -7.72 -9.26
N PRO A 11 0.66 -6.61 -8.52
CA PRO A 11 1.81 -6.05 -7.82
C PRO A 11 2.31 -6.99 -6.72
N GLU A 12 3.62 -7.07 -6.55
CA GLU A 12 4.22 -7.95 -5.53
C GLU A 12 4.12 -7.35 -4.12
N LEU A 13 3.97 -6.02 -4.05
CA LEU A 13 3.94 -5.25 -2.81
C LEU A 13 2.86 -4.18 -2.86
N LEU A 14 2.02 -4.15 -1.82
CA LEU A 14 1.09 -3.08 -1.51
C LEU A 14 1.58 -2.32 -0.27
N ILE A 15 1.89 -1.04 -0.45
CA ILE A 15 2.31 -0.13 0.61
C ILE A 15 1.09 0.68 1.04
N ILE A 16 0.72 0.64 2.32
CA ILE A 16 -0.38 1.45 2.86
C ILE A 16 0.21 2.59 3.70
N GLY A 17 -0.06 3.82 3.27
CA GLY A 17 0.22 5.04 4.00
C GLY A 17 -0.93 5.38 4.95
N CYS A 18 -0.79 5.14 6.24
CA CYS A 18 -1.85 5.38 7.25
C CYS A 18 -1.88 6.83 7.79
N GLY A 19 -1.40 7.82 7.04
CA GLY A 19 -1.31 9.20 7.52
C GLY A 19 -0.23 9.37 8.59
N ARG A 20 -0.56 10.01 9.73
CA ARG A 20 0.40 10.32 10.81
C ARG A 20 0.53 9.21 11.87
N CYS A 21 -0.45 8.33 11.98
CA CYS A 21 -0.45 7.25 12.97
C CYS A 21 -0.43 5.91 12.27
N ASN A 22 0.66 5.16 12.43
CA ASN A 22 0.76 3.80 11.90
C ASN A 22 -0.10 2.86 12.78
N GLN A 23 -1.42 2.86 12.53
CA GLN A 23 -2.31 1.95 13.23
C GLN A 23 -2.17 0.53 12.64
N PRO A 24 -2.18 -0.51 13.49
CA PRO A 24 -2.15 -1.87 13.02
C PRO A 24 -3.38 -2.14 12.14
N LEU A 25 -3.13 -2.44 10.87
CA LEU A 25 -4.19 -2.82 9.94
C LEU A 25 -4.90 -4.08 10.43
N ASN A 26 -6.23 -4.10 10.23
CA ASN A 26 -7.06 -5.26 10.55
C ASN A 26 -6.43 -6.54 9.95
N PRO A 27 -6.21 -7.60 10.76
CA PRO A 27 -5.59 -8.84 10.29
C PRO A 27 -6.33 -9.48 9.11
N GLN A 28 -7.63 -9.24 8.95
CA GLN A 28 -8.40 -9.68 7.79
C GLN A 28 -7.90 -9.04 6.48
N VAL A 29 -7.48 -7.78 6.51
CA VAL A 29 -6.91 -7.09 5.33
C VAL A 29 -5.54 -7.66 4.99
N ARG A 30 -4.71 -7.91 6.01
CA ARG A 30 -3.41 -8.59 5.84
C ARG A 30 -3.61 -9.96 5.19
N GLN A 31 -4.55 -10.75 5.68
CA GLN A 31 -4.84 -12.08 5.14
C GLN A 31 -5.37 -12.01 3.71
N PHE A 32 -6.25 -11.05 3.41
CA PHE A 32 -6.79 -10.85 2.06
C PHE A 32 -5.69 -10.49 1.05
N VAL A 33 -4.82 -9.53 1.38
CA VAL A 33 -3.70 -9.11 0.52
C VAL A 33 -2.73 -10.28 0.30
N LYS A 34 -2.43 -11.04 1.36
CA LYS A 34 -1.61 -12.26 1.27
C LYS A 34 -2.25 -13.32 0.38
N SER A 35 -3.58 -13.47 0.41
CA SER A 35 -4.32 -14.42 -0.42
C SER A 35 -4.31 -14.05 -1.91
N ILE A 36 -4.13 -12.77 -2.25
CA ILE A 36 -3.95 -12.30 -3.64
C ILE A 36 -2.51 -12.55 -4.13
N GLY A 37 -1.58 -12.92 -3.24
CA GLY A 37 -0.17 -13.11 -3.56
C GLY A 37 0.67 -11.83 -3.43
N MET A 38 0.13 -10.79 -2.78
CA MET A 38 0.83 -9.52 -2.56
C MET A 38 1.38 -9.46 -1.12
N LYS A 39 2.51 -8.77 -0.93
CA LYS A 39 3.00 -8.39 0.40
C LYS A 39 2.32 -7.09 0.85
N LEU A 40 2.13 -6.92 2.16
CA LEU A 40 1.53 -5.73 2.74
C LEU A 40 2.51 -5.05 3.69
N GLU A 41 2.86 -3.79 3.41
CA GLU A 41 3.67 -2.94 4.28
C GLU A 41 2.86 -1.72 4.73
N THR A 42 2.99 -1.34 6.00
CA THR A 42 2.23 -0.24 6.61
C THR A 42 3.19 0.79 7.16
N VAL A 43 3.19 1.98 6.58
CA VAL A 43 4.07 3.10 6.95
C VAL A 43 3.26 4.40 6.96
N ASP A 44 3.85 5.51 7.38
CA ASP A 44 3.23 6.83 7.22
C ASP A 44 3.12 7.21 5.74
N SER A 45 2.19 8.10 5.40
CA SER A 45 1.92 8.45 4.00
C SER A 45 3.13 9.07 3.29
N ARG A 46 4.02 9.77 4.00
CA ARG A 46 5.23 10.36 3.40
C ARG A 46 6.22 9.27 3.02
N ASN A 47 6.50 8.36 3.94
CA ASN A 47 7.41 7.23 3.68
C ASN A 47 6.82 6.28 2.63
N ALA A 48 5.51 6.04 2.64
CA ALA A 48 4.86 5.22 1.62
C ALA A 48 5.07 5.80 0.21
N ALA A 49 4.94 7.12 0.04
CA ALA A 49 5.19 7.79 -1.23
C ALA A 49 6.66 7.68 -1.66
N SER A 50 7.61 7.90 -0.75
CA SER A 50 9.03 7.76 -1.05
C SER A 50 9.41 6.34 -1.45
N THR A 51 8.95 5.33 -0.70
CA THR A 51 9.22 3.92 -1.03
C THR A 51 8.58 3.52 -2.34
N TYR A 52 7.35 3.98 -2.62
CA TYR A 52 6.71 3.74 -3.91
C TYR A 52 7.55 4.30 -5.07
N ASN A 53 8.01 5.55 -4.95
CA ASN A 53 8.80 6.18 -6.01
C ASN A 53 10.09 5.40 -6.31
N ILE A 54 10.85 5.01 -5.28
CA ILE A 54 12.09 4.25 -5.44
C ILE A 54 11.81 2.91 -6.15
N LEU A 55 10.82 2.15 -5.67
CA LEU A 55 10.51 0.84 -6.23
C LEU A 55 9.94 0.94 -7.65
N ASN A 56 9.19 2.00 -7.94
CA ASN A 56 8.68 2.28 -9.27
C ASN A 56 9.81 2.69 -10.24
N GLU A 57 10.79 3.48 -9.78
CA GLU A 57 12.01 3.80 -10.54
C GLU A 57 12.87 2.57 -10.83
N GLU A 58 12.91 1.59 -9.92
CA GLU A 58 13.53 0.28 -10.13
C GLU A 58 12.77 -0.60 -11.14
N GLY A 59 11.62 -0.16 -11.66
CA GLY A 59 10.79 -0.91 -12.61
C GLY A 59 10.02 -2.05 -11.96
N ARG A 60 9.87 -2.05 -10.62
CA ARG A 60 9.13 -3.07 -9.89
C ARG A 60 7.63 -2.77 -9.93
N ILE A 61 6.82 -3.83 -9.99
CA ILE A 61 5.36 -3.69 -9.98
C ILE A 61 4.91 -3.55 -8.53
N VAL A 62 4.73 -2.30 -8.11
CA VAL A 62 4.34 -1.94 -6.75
C VAL A 62 3.04 -1.13 -6.77
N ALA A 63 2.27 -1.27 -5.70
CA ALA A 63 1.07 -0.47 -5.47
C ALA A 63 1.20 0.30 -4.16
N ALA A 64 0.69 1.52 -4.14
CA ALA A 64 0.59 2.33 -2.92
C ALA A 64 -0.86 2.77 -2.70
N ALA A 65 -1.33 2.68 -1.46
CA ALA A 65 -2.59 3.22 -1.01
C ALA A 65 -2.31 4.26 0.08
N LEU A 66 -2.37 5.54 -0.28
CA LEU A 66 -2.05 6.65 0.61
C LEU A 66 -3.35 7.23 1.19
N LEU A 67 -3.49 7.19 2.51
CA LEU A 67 -4.55 7.93 3.19
C LEU A 67 -4.14 9.40 3.32
N PRO A 68 -5.00 10.34 2.90
CA PRO A 68 -4.74 11.76 3.08
C PRO A 68 -4.74 12.08 4.58
N TYR A 69 -3.70 12.78 5.02
CA TYR A 69 -3.61 13.32 6.36
C TYR A 69 -3.33 14.82 6.22
N GLY A 70 -4.26 15.66 6.70
CA GLY A 70 -4.14 17.13 6.60
C GLY A 70 -5.31 17.87 5.94
N ILE A 71 -6.38 17.19 5.53
CA ILE A 71 -7.67 17.83 5.21
C ILE A 71 -8.57 17.78 6.45
N THR A 72 -8.20 18.56 7.46
CA THR A 72 -9.17 19.09 8.42
C THR A 72 -9.75 20.35 7.79
N SER A 73 -11.02 20.28 7.41
CA SER A 73 -11.83 21.48 7.17
C SER A 73 -12.12 22.20 8.47
#